data_AF-A0A7J4JBX7-F1
#
_entry.id   AF-A0A7J4JBX7-F1
#
_cell.length_a   1.000
_cell.length_b   1.000
_cell.length_c   1.000
_cell.angle_alpha   90.00
_cell.angle_beta   90.00
_cell.angle_gamma   90.00
#
_symmetry.space_group_name_H-M   'P 1'
#
loop_
_entity.id
_entity.type
_entity.pdbx_description
1 polymer ?
#
loop_
_entity_poly.entity_id
_entity_poly.type
_entity_poly.pdbx_seq_one_letter_code
_entity_poly.pdbx_strand_id
1 'polypeptide(L)' 'MANGTKAIMEKLDEIKAELDEIKGKMADVDVVLTEDDVESLKAAEKDLKEGKTKRLN' A
#
# COMPACT_ATOMS: atom_id res chain seq x y z
N MET A 1 -18.70 -6.54 -36.52
CA MET A 1 -17.34 -6.80 -36.00
C MET A 1 -16.86 -5.79 -34.93
N ALA A 2 -17.59 -4.70 -34.65
CA ALA A 2 -17.17 -3.67 -33.68
C ALA A 2 -17.34 -4.04 -32.19
N ASN A 3 -18.32 -4.89 -31.84
CA ASN A 3 -18.61 -5.22 -30.42
C ASN A 3 -17.52 -6.05 -29.75
N GLY A 4 -16.86 -6.95 -30.49
CA GLY A 4 -15.78 -7.78 -29.94
C GLY A 4 -14.56 -6.94 -29.60
N THR A 5 -14.18 -6.00 -30.47
CA THR A 5 -13.07 -5.07 -30.24
C THR A 5 -13.33 -4.15 -29.05
N LYS A 6 -14.57 -3.66 -28.90
CA LYS A 6 -14.93 -2.81 -27.76
C LYS A 6 -14.81 -3.55 -26.42
N ALA A 7 -15.35 -4.77 -26.33
CA ALA A 7 -15.25 -5.58 -25.12
C ALA A 7 -13.79 -5.98 -24.78
N ILE A 8 -12.95 -6.17 -25.80
CA ILE A 8 -11.52 -6.42 -25.61
C ILE A 8 -10.82 -5.18 -25.04
N MET A 9 -11.14 -3.98 -25.54
CA MET A 9 -10.56 -2.73 -25.03
C MET A 9 -10.98 -2.46 -23.58
N GLU A 10 -12.25 -2.67 -23.23
CA GLU A 10 -12.74 -2.52 -21.86
C GLU A 10 -12.00 -3.44 -20.88
N LYS A 11 -11.76 -4.71 -21.25
CA LYS A 11 -10.96 -5.64 -20.44
C LYS A 11 -9.49 -5.26 -20.35
N LEU A 12 -8.92 -4.70 -21.42
CA LEU A 12 -7.52 -4.24 -21.40
C LEU A 12 -7.35 -3.03 -20.48
N ASP A 13 -8.33 -2.12 -20.44
CA ASP A 13 -8.34 -0.99 -19.53
C ASP A 13 -8.47 -1.44 -18.06
N GLU A 14 -9.33 -2.42 -17.77
CA GLU A 14 -9.43 -3.03 -16.42
C GLU A 14 -8.12 -3.68 -15.99
N ILE A 15 -7.52 -4.52 -16.83
CA ILE A 15 -6.24 -5.19 -16.54
C ILE A 15 -5.14 -4.15 -16.29
N LYS A 16 -5.12 -3.06 -17.06
CA LYS A 16 -4.15 -1.99 -16.89
C LYS A 16 -4.34 -1.27 -15.55
N ALA A 17 -5.58 -0.98 -15.17
CA ALA A 17 -5.89 -0.34 -13.89
C ALA A 17 -5.47 -1.23 -12.70
N GLU A 18 -5.75 -2.53 -12.75
CA GLU A 18 -5.32 -3.48 -11.73
C GLU A 18 -3.79 -3.58 -11.64
N LEU A 19 -3.10 -3.59 -12.78
CA LEU A 19 -1.63 -3.60 -12.82
C LEU A 19 -1.02 -2.33 -12.22
N ASP A 20 -1.62 -1.17 -12.48
CA ASP A 20 -1.15 0.10 -11.92
C ASP A 20 -1.39 0.17 -10.41
N GLU A 21 -2.51 -0.39 -9.91
CA GLU A 21 -2.77 -0.53 -8.47
C GLU A 21 -1.76 -1.47 -7.80
N ILE A 22 -1.49 -2.63 -8.39
CA ILE A 22 -0.50 -3.58 -7.87
C ILE A 22 0.88 -2.93 -7.85
N LYS A 23 1.28 -2.24 -8.91
CA LYS A 23 2.56 -1.52 -8.95
C LYS A 23 2.64 -0.41 -7.90
N GLY A 24 1.55 0.33 -7.69
CA GLY A 24 1.47 1.34 -6.63
C GLY A 24 1.71 0.72 -5.24
N LYS A 25 1.08 -0.42 -4.96
CA LYS A 25 1.28 -1.16 -3.70
C LYS A 25 2.63 -1.86 -3.60
N MET A 26 3.23 -2.23 -4.74
CA MET A 26 4.56 -2.84 -4.79
C MET A 26 5.69 -1.80 -4.67
N ALA A 27 5.48 -0.55 -5.09
CA ALA A 27 6.43 0.53 -4.84
C ALA A 27 6.64 0.78 -3.34
N ASP A 28 5.63 0.50 -2.51
CA ASP A 28 5.75 0.52 -1.04
C ASP A 28 6.50 -0.70 -0.46
N VAL A 29 6.76 -1.75 -1.24
CA VAL A 29 7.51 -2.93 -0.76
C VAL A 29 9.00 -2.62 -0.57
N ASP A 30 9.51 -1.57 -1.24
CA ASP A 30 10.85 -1.04 -1.01
C ASP A 30 10.92 -0.12 0.23
N VAL A 31 9.82 0.08 0.97
CA VAL A 31 9.86 0.56 2.36
C VAL A 31 10.34 -0.58 3.25
N VAL A 32 11.59 -0.98 3.05
CA VAL A 32 12.31 -1.86 3.97
C VAL A 32 12.51 -1.03 5.22
N LEU A 33 11.66 -1.27 6.23
CA LEU A 33 11.88 -0.71 7.57
C LEU A 33 13.32 -0.99 7.96
N THR A 34 14.09 0.07 8.16
CA THR A 34 15.44 -0.03 8.68
C THR A 34 15.39 -0.50 10.13
N GLU A 35 16.52 -0.93 10.68
CA GLU A 35 16.59 -1.28 12.09
C GLU A 35 16.13 -0.11 12.99
N ASP A 36 16.49 1.12 12.61
CA ASP A 36 16.08 2.35 13.30
C ASP A 36 14.55 2.58 13.26
N ASP A 37 13.90 2.27 12.13
CA ASP A 37 12.44 2.36 12.01
C ASP A 37 11.75 1.34 12.94
N VAL A 38 12.28 0.13 12.99
CA VAL A 38 11.78 -0.93 13.89
C VAL A 38 11.97 -0.55 15.36
N GLU A 39 13.11 0.02 15.72
CA GLU A 39 13.36 0.52 17.07
C GLU A 39 12.43 1.67 17.45
N SER A 40 12.20 2.60 16.53
CA SER A 40 11.29 3.73 16.72
C SER A 40 9.86 3.25 16.97
N LEU A 41 9.39 2.24 16.24
CA LEU A 41 8.08 1.63 16.45
C LEU A 41 7.96 0.93 17.81
N LYS A 42 8.99 0.18 18.23
CA LYS A 42 9.01 -0.47 19.56
C LYS A 42 8.98 0.56 20.69
N ALA A 43 9.71 1.67 20.55
CA ALA A 43 9.69 2.75 21.52
C ALA A 43 8.31 3.40 21.61
N ALA A 44 7.68 3.69 20.47
CA ALA A 44 6.33 4.24 20.41
C ALA A 44 5.28 3.30 21.04
N GLU A 45 5.39 1.98 20.81
CA GLU A 45 4.50 0.99 21.42
C GLU A 45 4.68 0.92 22.94
N LYS A 46 5.92 0.99 23.42
CA LYS A 46 6.21 1.06 24.86
C LYS A 46 5.60 2.29 25.49
N ASP A 47 5.79 3.46 24.88
CA ASP A 47 5.23 4.71 25.38
C ASP A 47 3.69 4.71 25.38
N LEU A 48 3.05 4.06 24.40
CA LEU A 48 1.60 3.86 24.39
C LEU A 48 1.13 2.97 25.55
N LYS A 49 1.83 1.85 25.82
CA LYS A 49 1.52 0.96 26.95
C LYS A 49 1.71 1.64 28.30
N GLU A 50 2.72 2.50 28.41
CA GLU A 50 3.00 3.28 29.61
C GLU A 50 2.12 4.54 29.74
N GLY A 51 1.23 4.79 28.78
CA GLY A 51 0.29 5.93 28.82
C GLY A 51 0.94 7.29 28.57
N LYS A 52 2.15 7.32 28.00
CA LYS A 52 2.88 8.54 27.65
C LYS A 52 2.40 9.14 26.33
N THR A 53 1.68 8.39 25.51
CA THR A 53 1.11 8.83 24.23
C THR A 53 -0.39 8.57 24.17
N LYS A 54 -1.07 9.26 23.24
CA LYS A 54 -2.49 9.08 22.94
C LYS A 54 -2.65 8.76 21.46
N ARG A 55 -3.61 7.88 21.13
CA ARG A 55 -4.04 7.73 19.74
C ARG A 55 -4.71 9.03 19.29
N LEU A 56 -4.26 9.56 18.17
CA LEU A 56 -4.99 10.61 17.46
C LEU A 56 -6.09 9.90 16.68
N ASN A 57 -7.34 10.24 17.00
CA ASN A 57 -8.53 9.79 16.26
C ASN A 57 -8.76 10.68 15.05
#